data_AF-F3SJV7-F1
#
_entry.id   AF-F3SJV7-F1
#
_cell.length_a   1.000
_cell.length_b   1.000
_cell.length_c   1.000
_cell.angle_alpha   90.00
_cell.angle_beta   90.00
_cell.angle_gamma   90.00
#
_symmetry.space_group_name_H-M   'P 1'
#
loop_
_entity.id
_entity.type
_entity.pdbx_description
1 polymer ?
#
loop_
_entity_poly.entity_id
_entity_poly.type
_entity_poly.pdbx_seq_one_letter_code
_entity_poly.pdbx_strand_id
1 'polypeptide(L)' 'MSVYSGHLKDIMTNIFNTAKTTAETYGLSKDYLVGVNISTFENVADAMIAQGIV' A
#
# COMPACT_ATOMS: atom_id res chain seq x y z
N MET A 1 5.53 -6.35 -25.69
CA MET A 1 4.90 -5.04 -25.43
C MET A 1 3.66 -5.15 -24.52
N SER A 2 2.73 -6.08 -24.73
CA SER A 2 1.49 -6.20 -23.91
C SER A 2 1.72 -6.65 -22.46
N VAL A 3 2.73 -7.49 -22.21
CA VAL A 3 3.04 -8.03 -20.87
C VAL A 3 3.36 -6.92 -19.86
N TYR A 4 4.12 -5.90 -20.27
CA TYR A 4 4.46 -4.76 -19.41
C TYR A 4 3.24 -3.92 -19.01
N SER A 5 2.30 -3.73 -19.94
CA SER A 5 1.05 -2.99 -19.67
C SER A 5 0.14 -3.77 -18.71
N GLY A 6 0.03 -5.09 -18.89
CA GLY A 6 -0.69 -5.96 -17.96
C GLY A 6 -0.12 -5.89 -16.55
N HIS A 7 1.21 -6.00 -16.43
CA HIS A 7 1.88 -5.93 -15.13
C HIS A 7 1.71 -4.56 -14.45
N LEU A 8 1.82 -3.46 -15.21
CA LEU A 8 1.56 -2.13 -14.68
C LEU A 8 0.13 -1.99 -14.17
N LYS A 9 -0.86 -2.51 -14.92
CA LYS A 9 -2.27 -2.51 -14.50
C LYS A 9 -2.46 -3.25 -13.17
N ASP A 10 -1.81 -4.40 -13.01
CA ASP A 10 -1.90 -5.19 -11.78
C ASP A 10 -1.26 -4.45 -10.59
N ILE A 11 -0.08 -3.84 -10.78
CA ILE A 11 0.57 -3.01 -9.76
C ILE A 11 -0.36 -1.87 -9.32
N MET A 12 -0.92 -1.12 -10.27
CA MET A 12 -1.79 0.02 -9.96
C MET A 12 -3.09 -0.42 -9.27
N THR A 13 -3.65 -1.56 -9.67
CA THR A 13 -4.85 -2.15 -9.02
C THR A 13 -4.55 -2.52 -7.57
N ASN A 14 -3.39 -3.12 -7.31
CA ASN A 14 -2.98 -3.49 -5.97
C ASN A 14 -2.75 -2.25 -5.09
N ILE A 15 -2.07 -1.22 -5.59
CA ILE A 15 -1.86 0.05 -4.86
C ILE A 15 -3.21 0.65 -4.44
N PHE A 16 -4.18 0.72 -5.35
CA PHE A 16 -5.50 1.28 -5.04
C PHE A 16 -6.25 0.42 -4.02
N ASN A 17 -6.24 -0.89 -4.17
CA ASN A 17 -6.92 -1.79 -3.24
C ASN A 17 -6.32 -1.70 -1.84
N THR A 18 -5.00 -1.67 -1.72
CA THR A 18 -4.31 -1.48 -0.43
C THR A 18 -4.69 -0.14 0.21
N ALA A 19 -4.68 0.95 -0.55
CA ALA A 19 -5.08 2.27 -0.05
C ALA A 19 -6.51 2.28 0.47
N LYS A 20 -7.43 1.70 -0.32
CA LYS A 20 -8.85 1.61 0.03
C LYS A 20 -9.06 0.78 1.29
N THR A 21 -8.52 -0.44 1.35
CA THR A 21 -8.65 -1.32 2.51
C THR A 21 -8.03 -0.68 3.75
N THR A 22 -6.89 0.00 3.63
CA THR A 22 -6.26 0.67 4.77
C THR A 22 -7.11 1.83 5.28
N ALA A 23 -7.63 2.68 4.38
CA ALA A 23 -8.55 3.74 4.76
C ALA A 23 -9.81 3.20 5.45
N GLU A 24 -10.36 2.09 4.97
CA GLU A 24 -11.50 1.39 5.61
C GLU A 24 -11.14 0.84 7.00
N THR A 25 -10.00 0.15 7.13
CA THR A 25 -9.48 -0.40 8.40
C THR A 25 -9.32 0.68 9.47
N TYR A 26 -8.84 1.86 9.08
CA TYR A 26 -8.60 2.98 9.99
C TYR A 26 -9.80 3.93 10.14
N GLY A 27 -10.96 3.62 9.55
CA GLY A 27 -12.17 4.45 9.67
C GLY A 27 -12.09 5.80 8.96
N LEU A 28 -11.24 5.92 7.93
CA LEU A 28 -10.94 7.15 7.20
C LEU A 28 -11.80 7.33 5.94
N SER A 29 -12.86 6.52 5.79
CA SER A 29 -13.77 6.56 4.65
C SER A 29 -13.01 6.43 3.32
N LYS A 30 -13.05 7.45 2.44
CA LYS A 30 -12.40 7.46 1.12
C LYS A 30 -11.11 8.29 1.09
N ASP A 31 -10.50 8.56 2.24
CA ASP A 31 -9.19 9.22 2.30
C ASP A 31 -8.07 8.23 1.91
N TYR A 32 -7.99 7.94 0.60
CA TYR A 32 -7.02 7.01 0.05
C TYR A 32 -5.58 7.55 0.14
N LEU A 33 -5.39 8.87 0.21
CA LEU A 33 -4.06 9.45 0.41
C LEU A 33 -3.53 9.06 1.79
N VAL A 34 -4.36 9.19 2.82
CA VAL A 34 -3.98 8.73 4.16
C VAL A 34 -3.85 7.20 4.19
N GLY A 35 -4.73 6.46 3.51
CA GLY A 35 -4.62 5.00 3.41
C GLY A 35 -3.30 4.51 2.77
N VAL A 36 -2.83 5.16 1.70
CA VAL A 36 -1.50 4.87 1.11
C VAL A 36 -0.39 5.19 2.11
N ASN A 37 -0.43 6.35 2.76
CA ASN A 37 0.62 6.75 3.70
C ASN A 37 0.73 5.80 4.89
N ILE A 38 -0.40 5.35 5.44
CA ILE A 38 -0.41 4.38 6.55
C ILE A 38 0.16 3.04 6.09
N SER A 39 -0.36 2.46 5.02
CA SER A 39 0.08 1.13 4.56
C SER A 39 1.55 1.07 4.16
N THR A 40 2.06 2.14 3.54
CA THR A 40 3.49 2.24 3.19
C THR A 40 4.36 2.42 4.42
N PHE A 41 3.92 3.20 5.41
CA PHE A 41 4.61 3.33 6.69
C PHE A 41 4.66 2.01 7.47
N GLU A 42 3.53 1.31 7.62
CA GLU A 42 3.45 0.00 8.28
C GLU A 42 4.40 -1.01 7.63
N ASN A 43 4.41 -1.11 6.30
CA ASN A 43 5.28 -2.04 5.58
C ASN A 43 6.77 -1.80 5.89
N VAL A 44 7.21 -0.54 5.88
CA VAL A 44 8.59 -0.17 6.18
C VAL A 44 8.89 -0.36 7.67
N ALA A 45 7.98 0.02 8.55
CA ALA A 45 8.13 -0.14 9.99
C ALA A 45 8.26 -1.62 10.39
N ASP A 46 7.43 -2.50 9.81
CA ASP A 46 7.50 -3.95 10.02
C ASP A 46 8.86 -4.50 9.57
N ALA A 47 9.37 -4.04 8.42
CA ALA A 47 10.69 -4.43 7.93
C ALA A 47 11.82 -3.94 8.84
N MET A 48 11.74 -2.70 9.34
CA MET A 48 12.70 -2.13 10.28
C MET A 48 12.69 -2.87 11.62
N ILE A 49 11.51 -3.19 12.16
CA ILE A 49 11.36 -3.97 13.40
C ILE A 49 11.95 -5.38 13.22
N ALA A 50 11.68 -6.03 12.09
CA ALA A 50 12.20 -7.36 11.78
C ALA A 50 13.73 -7.39 11.64
N GLN A 51 14.33 -6.32 11.09
CA GLN A 51 15.78 -6.19 10.97
C GLN A 51 16.47 -5.82 12.30
N GLY A 52 15.74 -5.21 13.23
CA GLY A 52 16.28 -4.74 14.50
C GLY A 52 17.11 -3.45 14.35
N ILE A 53 17.88 -3.11 15.40
CA ILE A 53 18.82 -1.99 15.34
C ILE A 53 20.09 -2.49 14.63
N VAL A 54 20.35 -1.95 13.44
CA VAL A 54 21.51 -2.23 12.60
C VAL A 54 22.47 -1.06 12.52
#